data_AF-A0A356TI37-F1
#
_entry.id   AF-A0A356TI37-F1
#
_cell.length_a   1.000
_cell.length_b   1.000
_cell.length_c   1.000
_cell.angle_alpha   90.00
_cell.angle_beta   90.00
_cell.angle_gamma   90.00
#
_symmetry.space_group_name_H-M   'P 1'
#
loop_
_entity.id
_entity.type
_entity.pdbx_description
1 polymer ?
#
loop_
_entity_poly.entity_id
_entity_poly.type
_entity_poly.pdbx_seq_one_letter_code
_entity_poly.pdbx_strand_id
1 'polypeptide(L)'
;MDGLARLHLSRDAEDRRALWRQSMANLAAEAAEQKPVPLEGLDPDEVLASVRAAIANGLLDDLDFLTPAHSAAALYEVASVLPMGEERRELGRRVARMLHTGDAATFVTLATRLAMGSRRALSGSAVRARVALALDLPIGSGTRADALALALISRRELADEWLSVPSTGSLPQRRLAARLLERAAREAARRCSQGDDSVLGVFANGGVRRAWQRLLEDREPLVWRHVATARGLLSEDEIGFADEINAGFDPDLSPTEWRRAAASLAASIAVNPGQALTRAMKLLEGPIFEQDRGVAAAMLLGLPRAAEVEPEAAEELCTAIVRAGGLDATEGLISLRQERVGGDFGAWAGQMARARLREDGLLDAKDDGLAALATALDQDLRPPEEREWAPTLRTHLEEALMAFADEGARAAFTKAHAVLDRVVQEAAKGAPS
;
A
#
# COMPACT_ATOMS: atom_id res chain seq x y z
N MET A 1 -14.68 18.94 -22.62
CA MET A 1 -15.44 17.67 -22.74
C MET A 1 -16.37 17.63 -23.95
N ASP A 2 -16.77 18.79 -24.48
CA ASP A 2 -17.60 18.96 -25.67
C ASP A 2 -17.14 18.18 -26.91
N GLY A 3 -15.83 17.92 -27.03
CA GLY A 3 -15.27 17.08 -28.10
C GLY A 3 -15.78 15.64 -28.10
N LEU A 4 -16.03 15.06 -26.92
CA LEU A 4 -16.60 13.71 -26.81
C LEU A 4 -18.08 13.70 -27.19
N ALA A 5 -18.86 14.68 -26.70
CA ALA A 5 -20.28 14.80 -27.03
C ALA A 5 -20.51 15.04 -28.53
N ARG A 6 -19.59 15.74 -29.20
CA ARG A 6 -19.69 16.11 -30.62
C ARG A 6 -18.93 15.18 -31.58
N LEU A 7 -18.32 14.10 -31.11
CA LEU A 7 -17.54 13.17 -31.95
C LEU A 7 -18.33 12.65 -33.16
N HIS A 8 -19.62 12.36 -32.98
CA HIS A 8 -20.52 11.88 -34.03
C HIS A 8 -20.81 12.91 -35.13
N LEU A 9 -20.56 14.20 -34.88
CA LEU A 9 -20.77 15.29 -35.84
C LEU A 9 -19.58 15.46 -36.79
N SER A 10 -18.38 14.99 -36.41
CA SER A 10 -17.20 15.07 -37.26
C SER A 10 -17.37 14.17 -38.49
N ARG A 11 -17.17 14.73 -39.69
CA ARG A 11 -17.26 13.99 -40.96
C ARG A 11 -15.92 13.44 -41.43
N ASP A 12 -14.82 13.99 -40.91
CA ASP A 12 -13.46 13.55 -41.22
C ASP A 12 -12.97 12.51 -40.20
N ALA A 13 -12.25 11.50 -40.69
CA ALA A 13 -11.77 10.39 -39.89
C ALA A 13 -10.57 10.78 -39.00
N GLU A 14 -9.68 11.66 -39.49
CA GLU A 14 -8.53 12.12 -38.71
C GLU A 14 -8.97 13.05 -37.58
N ASP A 15 -9.84 14.01 -37.89
CA ASP A 15 -10.45 14.90 -36.89
C ASP A 15 -11.20 14.09 -35.81
N ARG A 16 -11.95 13.06 -36.22
CA ARG A 16 -12.67 12.19 -35.27
C ARG A 16 -11.68 11.43 -34.37
N ARG A 17 -10.59 10.90 -34.92
CA ARG A 17 -9.55 10.22 -34.13
C ARG A 17 -8.87 11.19 -33.15
N ALA A 18 -8.53 12.40 -33.59
CA ALA A 18 -7.91 13.41 -32.74
C ALA A 18 -8.82 13.83 -31.58
N LEU A 19 -10.11 14.08 -31.85
CA LEU A 19 -11.12 14.40 -30.84
C LEU A 19 -11.32 13.27 -29.82
N TRP A 20 -11.33 12.01 -30.30
CA TRP A 20 -11.39 10.84 -29.43
C TRP A 20 -10.19 10.78 -28.49
N ARG A 21 -8.97 10.84 -29.05
CA ARG A 21 -7.73 10.75 -28.27
C ARG A 21 -7.63 11.85 -27.21
N GLN A 22 -7.93 13.09 -27.59
CA GLN A 22 -7.96 14.23 -26.67
C GLN A 22 -8.99 14.04 -25.56
N SER A 23 -10.19 13.56 -25.89
CA SER A 23 -11.26 13.36 -24.92
C SER A 23 -10.91 12.25 -23.92
N MET A 24 -10.36 11.13 -24.41
CA MET A 24 -9.93 10.01 -23.56
C MET A 24 -8.74 10.39 -22.68
N ALA A 25 -7.79 11.18 -23.19
CA ALA A 25 -6.67 11.69 -22.40
C ALA A 25 -7.16 12.61 -21.25
N ASN A 26 -8.09 13.52 -21.55
CA ASN A 26 -8.66 14.41 -20.54
C ASN A 26 -9.43 13.62 -19.47
N LEU A 27 -10.27 12.65 -19.89
CA LEU A 27 -10.96 11.75 -18.96
C LEU A 27 -9.99 10.99 -18.07
N ALA A 28 -8.91 10.44 -18.65
CA ALA A 28 -7.90 9.72 -17.91
C ALA A 28 -7.17 10.61 -16.89
N ALA A 29 -6.84 11.86 -17.26
CA ALA A 29 -6.17 12.81 -16.37
C ALA A 29 -7.06 13.17 -15.16
N GLU A 30 -8.31 13.55 -15.40
CA GLU A 30 -9.29 13.82 -14.34
C GLU A 30 -9.52 12.56 -13.48
N ALA A 31 -9.54 11.38 -14.13
CA ALA A 31 -9.72 10.14 -13.43
C ALA A 31 -8.54 9.79 -12.50
N ALA A 32 -7.31 10.08 -12.92
CA ALA A 32 -6.10 9.84 -12.16
C ALA A 32 -5.98 10.76 -10.92
N GLU A 33 -6.53 11.97 -11.00
CA GLU A 33 -6.58 12.94 -9.91
C GLU A 33 -7.76 12.74 -8.96
N GLN A 34 -8.60 11.72 -9.19
CA GLN A 34 -9.80 11.44 -8.38
C GLN A 34 -10.79 12.60 -8.30
N LYS A 35 -10.71 13.52 -9.28
CA LYS A 35 -11.65 14.61 -9.43
C LYS A 35 -13.01 14.07 -9.93
N PRO A 36 -14.12 14.73 -9.57
CA PRO A 36 -15.40 14.52 -10.25
C PRO A 36 -15.19 14.68 -11.75
N VAL A 37 -15.59 13.67 -12.52
CA VAL A 37 -15.30 13.67 -13.96
C VAL A 37 -16.32 14.58 -14.65
N PRO A 38 -15.88 15.49 -15.55
CA PRO A 38 -16.71 16.53 -16.15
C PRO A 38 -17.72 16.03 -17.20
N LEU A 39 -18.18 14.79 -17.07
CA LEU A 39 -19.29 14.25 -17.86
C LEU A 39 -20.65 14.59 -17.23
N GLU A 40 -20.67 15.03 -15.97
CA GLU A 40 -21.88 15.59 -15.35
C GLU A 40 -22.36 16.83 -16.11
N GLY A 41 -23.59 16.77 -16.62
CA GLY A 41 -24.21 17.86 -17.39
C GLY A 41 -24.15 17.70 -18.92
N LEU A 42 -23.48 16.67 -19.46
CA LEU A 42 -23.60 16.31 -20.87
C LEU A 42 -24.88 15.52 -21.14
N ASP A 43 -25.45 15.68 -22.34
CA ASP A 43 -26.60 14.88 -22.78
C ASP A 43 -26.17 13.42 -23.01
N PRO A 44 -26.72 12.44 -22.25
CA PRO A 44 -26.40 11.02 -22.42
C PRO A 44 -26.63 10.50 -23.84
N ASP A 45 -27.59 11.06 -24.60
CA ASP A 45 -27.88 10.64 -25.96
C ASP A 45 -26.81 11.14 -26.96
N GLU A 46 -26.23 12.32 -26.74
CA GLU A 46 -25.08 12.82 -27.52
C GLU A 46 -23.83 11.97 -27.27
N VAL A 47 -23.57 11.61 -26.00
CA VAL A 47 -22.48 10.70 -25.67
C VAL A 47 -22.70 9.32 -26.30
N LEU A 48 -23.93 8.81 -26.27
CA LEU A 48 -24.28 7.54 -26.93
C LEU A 48 -24.03 7.58 -28.44
N ALA A 49 -24.47 8.64 -29.12
CA ALA A 49 -24.24 8.82 -30.56
C ALA A 49 -22.74 8.83 -30.90
N SER A 50 -21.94 9.51 -30.07
CA SER A 50 -20.49 9.56 -30.19
C SER A 50 -19.82 8.22 -29.92
N VAL A 51 -20.28 7.44 -28.93
CA VAL A 51 -19.79 6.08 -28.69
C VAL A 51 -20.12 5.14 -29.85
N ARG A 52 -21.32 5.24 -30.45
CA ARG A 52 -21.67 4.48 -31.66
C ARG A 52 -20.73 4.82 -32.81
N ALA A 53 -20.43 6.10 -33.01
CA ALA A 53 -19.44 6.52 -33.99
C ALA A 53 -18.05 5.96 -33.67
N ALA A 54 -17.61 5.97 -32.41
CA ALA A 54 -16.34 5.39 -32.00
C ALA A 54 -16.26 3.88 -32.29
N ILE A 55 -17.30 3.12 -31.98
CA ILE A 55 -17.41 1.68 -32.27
C ILE A 55 -17.34 1.43 -33.77
N ALA A 56 -18.15 2.13 -34.56
CA ALA A 56 -18.23 1.93 -36.01
C ALA A 56 -16.91 2.24 -36.73
N ASN A 57 -16.03 3.02 -36.12
CA ASN A 57 -14.74 3.41 -36.70
C ASN A 57 -13.54 2.78 -35.98
N GLY A 58 -13.76 1.79 -35.11
CA GLY A 58 -12.68 1.07 -34.42
C GLY A 58 -11.89 1.90 -33.39
N LEU A 59 -12.40 3.06 -32.97
CA LEU A 59 -11.69 3.96 -32.04
C LEU A 59 -11.57 3.37 -30.62
N LEU A 60 -12.44 2.42 -30.25
CA LEU A 60 -12.32 1.72 -28.97
C LEU A 60 -11.08 0.82 -28.87
N ASP A 61 -10.46 0.50 -30.01
CA ASP A 61 -9.22 -0.28 -30.08
C ASP A 61 -7.98 0.63 -30.20
N ASP A 62 -8.17 1.93 -30.46
CA ASP A 62 -7.12 2.97 -30.54
C ASP A 62 -6.95 3.65 -29.17
N LEU A 63 -6.39 2.91 -28.19
CA LEU A 63 -6.14 3.38 -26.81
C LEU A 63 -4.71 3.10 -26.32
N ASP A 64 -3.82 2.69 -27.22
CA ASP A 64 -2.40 2.38 -26.97
C ASP A 64 -1.55 3.62 -26.64
N PHE A 65 -2.04 4.82 -26.98
CA PHE A 65 -1.44 6.10 -26.60
C PHE A 65 -1.62 6.44 -25.10
N LEU A 66 -2.43 5.67 -24.37
CA LEU A 66 -2.61 5.77 -22.93
C LEU A 66 -2.07 4.51 -22.24
N THR A 67 -1.70 4.64 -20.96
CA THR A 67 -1.38 3.47 -20.14
C THR A 67 -2.64 2.61 -19.95
N PRO A 68 -2.52 1.28 -19.73
CA PRO A 68 -3.67 0.41 -19.52
C PRO A 68 -4.63 0.90 -18.42
N ALA A 69 -4.08 1.45 -17.33
CA ALA A 69 -4.86 2.02 -16.24
C ALA A 69 -5.66 3.28 -16.66
N HIS A 70 -5.04 4.18 -17.41
CA HIS A 70 -5.70 5.37 -17.93
C HIS A 70 -6.80 5.03 -18.94
N SER A 71 -6.54 4.07 -19.84
CA SER A 71 -7.54 3.57 -20.78
C SER A 71 -8.74 2.95 -20.05
N ALA A 72 -8.48 2.13 -19.03
CA ALA A 72 -9.52 1.51 -18.21
C ALA A 72 -10.40 2.55 -17.51
N ALA A 73 -9.78 3.56 -16.89
CA ALA A 73 -10.48 4.64 -16.22
C ALA A 73 -11.38 5.42 -17.18
N ALA A 74 -10.83 5.89 -18.30
CA ALA A 74 -11.58 6.67 -19.27
C ALA A 74 -12.77 5.87 -19.84
N LEU A 75 -12.58 4.58 -20.16
CA LEU A 75 -13.67 3.73 -20.63
C LEU A 75 -14.75 3.50 -19.56
N TYR A 76 -14.36 3.37 -18.28
CA TYR A 76 -15.33 3.27 -17.18
C TYR A 76 -16.18 4.53 -17.06
N GLU A 77 -15.57 5.71 -17.16
CA GLU A 77 -16.28 6.99 -17.06
C GLU A 77 -17.23 7.19 -18.24
N VAL A 78 -16.83 6.83 -19.46
CA VAL A 78 -17.76 6.83 -20.60
C VAL A 78 -18.91 5.85 -20.35
N ALA A 79 -18.63 4.64 -19.86
CA ALA A 79 -19.67 3.64 -19.61
C ALA A 79 -20.66 4.03 -18.50
N SER A 80 -20.22 4.83 -17.52
CA SER A 80 -21.03 5.20 -16.35
C SER A 80 -22.18 6.13 -16.71
N VAL A 81 -22.00 7.00 -17.71
CA VAL A 81 -22.99 8.00 -18.15
C VAL A 81 -23.93 7.50 -19.25
N LEU A 82 -23.61 6.39 -19.91
CA LEU A 82 -24.46 5.87 -20.99
C LEU A 82 -25.81 5.33 -20.47
N PRO A 83 -26.90 5.48 -21.26
CA PRO A 83 -28.14 4.78 -20.98
C PRO A 83 -27.97 3.26 -21.10
N MET A 84 -28.92 2.50 -20.56
CA MET A 84 -28.90 1.04 -20.67
C MET A 84 -29.06 0.62 -22.13
N GLY A 85 -28.08 -0.12 -22.67
CA GLY A 85 -28.03 -0.45 -24.10
C GLY A 85 -26.91 -1.44 -24.43
N GLU A 86 -26.70 -1.71 -25.71
CA GLU A 86 -25.64 -2.62 -26.18
C GLU A 86 -24.27 -1.99 -26.02
N GLU A 87 -24.17 -0.69 -26.24
CA GLU A 87 -22.95 0.11 -26.17
C GLU A 87 -22.41 0.15 -24.75
N ARG A 88 -23.29 0.42 -23.77
CA ARG A 88 -22.94 0.32 -22.35
C ARG A 88 -22.53 -1.09 -21.95
N ARG A 89 -23.22 -2.12 -22.47
CA ARG A 89 -22.85 -3.53 -22.23
C ARG A 89 -21.47 -3.85 -22.81
N GLU A 90 -21.15 -3.36 -24.01
CA GLU A 90 -19.85 -3.58 -24.65
C GLU A 90 -18.71 -2.93 -23.88
N LEU A 91 -18.84 -1.64 -23.54
CA LEU A 91 -17.88 -0.94 -22.69
C LEU A 91 -17.74 -1.62 -21.33
N GLY A 92 -18.86 -2.02 -20.71
CA GLY A 92 -18.88 -2.77 -19.47
C GLY A 92 -18.13 -4.10 -19.56
N ARG A 93 -18.25 -4.85 -20.66
CA ARG A 93 -17.48 -6.09 -20.89
C ARG A 93 -15.97 -5.82 -20.99
N ARG A 94 -15.58 -4.75 -21.69
CA ARG A 94 -14.17 -4.35 -21.81
C ARG A 94 -13.59 -3.97 -20.44
N VAL A 95 -14.28 -3.12 -19.69
CA VAL A 95 -13.88 -2.72 -18.34
C VAL A 95 -13.81 -3.93 -17.40
N ALA A 96 -14.80 -4.82 -17.43
CA ALA A 96 -14.79 -6.04 -16.61
C ALA A 96 -13.61 -6.97 -16.94
N ARG A 97 -13.27 -7.10 -18.23
CA ARG A 97 -12.07 -7.84 -18.66
C ARG A 97 -10.81 -7.21 -18.08
N MET A 98 -10.64 -5.88 -18.22
CA MET A 98 -9.49 -5.15 -17.69
C MET A 98 -9.39 -5.25 -16.16
N LEU A 99 -10.52 -5.23 -15.44
CA LEU A 99 -10.55 -5.44 -13.98
C LEU A 99 -10.00 -6.83 -13.60
N HIS A 100 -10.29 -7.86 -14.38
CA HIS A 100 -9.87 -9.23 -14.07
C HIS A 100 -8.45 -9.57 -14.57
N THR A 101 -8.04 -9.04 -15.72
CA THR A 101 -6.78 -9.42 -16.38
C THR A 101 -5.69 -8.36 -16.31
N GLY A 102 -6.02 -7.12 -15.95
CA GLY A 102 -5.05 -6.03 -15.87
C GLY A 102 -3.99 -6.25 -14.79
N ASP A 103 -2.95 -5.44 -14.86
CA ASP A 103 -1.92 -5.28 -13.83
C ASP A 103 -2.49 -4.63 -12.55
N ALA A 104 -1.64 -4.40 -11.55
CA ALA A 104 -2.06 -3.79 -10.29
C ALA A 104 -2.59 -2.36 -10.48
N ALA A 105 -1.91 -1.53 -11.28
CA ALA A 105 -2.30 -0.15 -11.52
C ALA A 105 -3.68 -0.03 -12.19
N THR A 106 -3.94 -0.88 -13.18
CA THR A 106 -5.22 -0.96 -13.90
C THR A 106 -6.33 -1.40 -12.95
N PHE A 107 -6.07 -2.44 -12.16
CA PHE A 107 -7.05 -2.96 -11.21
C PHE A 107 -7.38 -1.95 -10.11
N VAL A 108 -6.37 -1.35 -9.48
CA VAL A 108 -6.59 -0.37 -8.40
C VAL A 108 -7.35 0.84 -8.90
N THR A 109 -7.01 1.34 -10.09
CA THR A 109 -7.73 2.46 -10.72
C THR A 109 -9.22 2.13 -10.89
N LEU A 110 -9.55 0.98 -11.51
CA LEU A 110 -10.94 0.56 -11.68
C LEU A 110 -11.64 0.25 -10.37
N ALA A 111 -10.97 -0.45 -9.45
CA ALA A 111 -11.55 -0.83 -8.16
C ALA A 111 -11.87 0.39 -7.31
N THR A 112 -11.03 1.44 -7.35
CA THR A 112 -11.27 2.71 -6.65
C THR A 112 -12.55 3.37 -7.17
N ARG A 113 -12.68 3.46 -8.51
CA ARG A 113 -13.86 4.02 -9.17
C ARG A 113 -15.13 3.23 -8.87
N LEU A 114 -15.03 1.91 -8.85
CA LEU A 114 -16.13 1.02 -8.45
C LEU A 114 -16.49 1.19 -6.97
N ALA A 115 -15.52 1.34 -6.06
CA ALA A 115 -15.78 1.57 -4.64
C ALA A 115 -16.57 2.87 -4.42
N MET A 116 -16.21 3.92 -5.17
CA MET A 116 -16.92 5.21 -5.15
C MET A 116 -18.35 5.10 -5.70
N GLY A 117 -18.56 4.36 -6.82
CA GLY A 117 -19.84 4.32 -7.53
C GLY A 117 -20.80 3.16 -7.22
N SER A 118 -20.32 1.95 -6.94
CA SER A 118 -21.17 0.73 -6.87
C SER A 118 -20.63 -0.38 -5.96
N ARG A 119 -21.47 -0.82 -5.02
CA ARG A 119 -21.16 -1.86 -4.01
C ARG A 119 -20.86 -3.24 -4.60
N ARG A 120 -21.63 -3.70 -5.60
CA ARG A 120 -21.66 -5.13 -5.99
C ARG A 120 -20.38 -5.60 -6.65
N ALA A 121 -19.62 -4.70 -7.27
CA ALA A 121 -18.48 -5.06 -8.10
C ALA A 121 -17.27 -5.59 -7.32
N LEU A 122 -17.18 -5.36 -6.00
CA LEU A 122 -15.99 -5.66 -5.20
C LEU A 122 -16.10 -6.90 -4.29
N SER A 123 -17.25 -7.57 -4.26
CA SER A 123 -17.52 -8.67 -3.30
C SER A 123 -16.98 -10.05 -3.71
N GLY A 124 -16.64 -10.25 -4.99
CA GLY A 124 -16.18 -11.54 -5.50
C GLY A 124 -14.81 -11.96 -4.95
N SER A 125 -14.61 -13.24 -4.66
CA SER A 125 -13.36 -13.77 -4.06
C SER A 125 -12.10 -13.41 -4.87
N ALA A 126 -12.18 -13.46 -6.20
CA ALA A 126 -11.07 -13.06 -7.08
C ALA A 126 -10.73 -11.56 -6.95
N VAL A 127 -11.74 -10.70 -6.83
CA VAL A 127 -11.53 -9.26 -6.61
C VAL A 127 -10.96 -9.03 -5.22
N ARG A 128 -11.46 -9.75 -4.20
CA ARG A 128 -10.91 -9.68 -2.83
C ARG A 128 -9.43 -10.05 -2.75
N ALA A 129 -9.03 -11.13 -3.43
CA ALA A 129 -7.63 -11.51 -3.52
C ALA A 129 -6.78 -10.41 -4.16
N ARG A 130 -7.26 -9.79 -5.24
CA ARG A 130 -6.53 -8.70 -5.92
C ARG A 130 -6.45 -7.41 -5.09
N VAL A 131 -7.48 -7.07 -4.32
CA VAL A 131 -7.39 -5.96 -3.34
C VAL A 131 -6.34 -6.27 -2.27
N ALA A 132 -6.33 -7.50 -1.74
CA ALA A 132 -5.34 -7.90 -0.75
C ALA A 132 -3.91 -7.80 -1.31
N LEU A 133 -3.67 -8.30 -2.53
CA LEU A 133 -2.39 -8.17 -3.22
C LEU A 133 -2.00 -6.69 -3.43
N ALA A 134 -2.94 -5.86 -3.90
CA ALA A 134 -2.68 -4.44 -4.13
C ALA A 134 -2.29 -3.67 -2.85
N LEU A 135 -2.91 -4.00 -1.72
CA LEU A 135 -2.57 -3.40 -0.43
C LEU A 135 -1.22 -3.89 0.11
N ASP A 136 -0.84 -5.13 -0.20
CA ASP A 136 0.42 -5.77 0.21
C ASP A 136 1.63 -5.37 -0.64
N LEU A 137 1.43 -4.72 -1.79
CA LEU A 137 2.52 -4.28 -2.66
C LEU A 137 3.51 -3.37 -1.91
N PRO A 138 4.83 -3.58 -2.07
CA PRO A 138 5.84 -2.75 -1.44
C PRO A 138 5.75 -1.27 -1.84
N ILE A 139 6.31 -0.41 -1.00
CA ILE A 139 6.43 1.03 -1.24
C ILE A 139 7.32 1.25 -2.46
N GLY A 140 6.93 2.15 -3.36
CA GLY A 140 7.68 2.40 -4.60
C GLY A 140 7.30 1.50 -5.78
N SER A 141 6.36 0.55 -5.62
CA SER A 141 5.81 -0.29 -6.71
C SER A 141 4.95 0.45 -7.75
N GLY A 142 4.84 1.78 -7.67
CA GLY A 142 4.04 2.61 -8.61
C GLY A 142 2.52 2.46 -8.50
N THR A 143 2.00 1.58 -7.63
CA THR A 143 0.56 1.33 -7.49
C THR A 143 -0.08 2.25 -6.43
N ARG A 144 -1.10 3.02 -6.82
CA ARG A 144 -1.83 3.97 -5.93
C ARG A 144 -2.94 3.30 -5.10
N ALA A 145 -2.61 2.24 -4.35
CA ALA A 145 -3.60 1.49 -3.57
C ALA A 145 -4.21 2.28 -2.39
N ASP A 146 -3.57 3.37 -1.98
CA ASP A 146 -3.99 4.22 -0.86
C ASP A 146 -5.39 4.85 -1.09
N ALA A 147 -5.67 5.28 -2.32
CA ALA A 147 -6.96 5.81 -2.73
C ALA A 147 -8.11 4.78 -2.66
N LEU A 148 -7.83 3.55 -3.10
CA LEU A 148 -8.75 2.44 -2.97
C LEU A 148 -9.05 2.16 -1.49
N ALA A 149 -8.02 2.17 -0.64
CA ALA A 149 -8.17 1.92 0.78
C ALA A 149 -9.09 2.94 1.44
N LEU A 150 -8.90 4.23 1.17
CA LEU A 150 -9.79 5.29 1.67
C LEU A 150 -11.22 5.08 1.17
N ALA A 151 -11.42 4.86 -0.14
CA ALA A 151 -12.74 4.64 -0.72
C ALA A 151 -13.49 3.44 -0.11
N LEU A 152 -12.78 2.36 0.24
CA LEU A 152 -13.35 1.18 0.89
C LEU A 152 -13.83 1.46 2.32
N ILE A 153 -13.18 2.36 3.07
CA ILE A 153 -13.60 2.70 4.44
C ILE A 153 -14.56 3.90 4.51
N SER A 154 -14.64 4.72 3.47
CA SER A 154 -15.52 5.91 3.43
C SER A 154 -17.01 5.57 3.42
N ARG A 155 -17.40 4.37 3.00
CA ARG A 155 -18.81 3.94 2.95
C ARG A 155 -19.07 2.87 3.98
N ARG A 156 -20.10 3.05 4.81
CA ARG A 156 -20.44 2.13 5.92
C ARG A 156 -20.51 0.67 5.49
N GLU A 157 -21.18 0.37 4.38
CA GLU A 157 -21.37 -1.01 3.94
C GLU A 157 -20.06 -1.67 3.48
N LEU A 158 -19.16 -0.91 2.85
CA LEU A 158 -17.83 -1.40 2.45
C LEU A 158 -16.91 -1.48 3.66
N ALA A 159 -16.95 -0.48 4.55
CA ALA A 159 -16.20 -0.51 5.80
C ALA A 159 -16.59 -1.74 6.64
N ASP A 160 -17.86 -2.11 6.68
CA ASP A 160 -18.28 -3.31 7.40
C ASP A 160 -17.68 -4.59 6.79
N GLU A 161 -17.68 -4.72 5.47
CA GLU A 161 -17.17 -5.89 4.75
C GLU A 161 -15.63 -6.00 4.78
N TRP A 162 -14.93 -4.87 4.69
CA TRP A 162 -13.48 -4.82 4.49
C TRP A 162 -12.70 -4.51 5.77
N LEU A 163 -13.32 -3.86 6.76
CA LEU A 163 -12.68 -3.43 7.99
C LEU A 163 -13.36 -4.02 9.24
N SER A 164 -14.64 -3.73 9.47
CA SER A 164 -15.32 -4.10 10.73
C SER A 164 -15.33 -5.61 10.94
N VAL A 165 -15.83 -6.39 9.97
CA VAL A 165 -15.87 -7.85 10.07
C VAL A 165 -14.46 -8.46 10.10
N PRO A 166 -13.55 -8.13 9.15
CA PRO A 166 -12.19 -8.70 9.14
C PRO A 166 -11.35 -8.39 10.38
N SER A 167 -11.61 -7.26 11.07
CA SER A 167 -10.89 -6.90 12.30
C SER A 167 -11.09 -7.87 13.47
N THR A 168 -12.11 -8.73 13.40
CA THR A 168 -12.37 -9.79 14.40
C THR A 168 -12.02 -11.19 13.88
N GLY A 169 -11.51 -11.28 12.66
CA GLY A 169 -11.29 -12.52 11.95
C GLY A 169 -9.97 -13.21 12.25
N SER A 170 -9.53 -14.05 11.31
CA SER A 170 -8.22 -14.71 11.38
C SER A 170 -7.06 -13.70 11.28
N LEU A 171 -5.85 -14.11 11.65
CA LEU A 171 -4.67 -13.24 11.59
C LEU A 171 -4.47 -12.58 10.21
N PRO A 172 -4.56 -13.29 9.06
CA PRO A 172 -4.50 -12.65 7.75
C PRO A 172 -5.58 -11.59 7.52
N GLN A 173 -6.80 -11.81 8.02
CA GLN A 173 -7.90 -10.86 7.89
C GLN A 173 -7.66 -9.60 8.73
N ARG A 174 -7.21 -9.75 9.98
CA ARG A 174 -6.89 -8.61 10.85
C ARG A 174 -5.70 -7.81 10.33
N ARG A 175 -4.65 -8.48 9.83
CA ARG A 175 -3.50 -7.83 9.19
C ARG A 175 -3.91 -7.03 7.95
N LEU A 176 -4.76 -7.62 7.09
CA LEU A 176 -5.29 -6.91 5.92
C LEU A 176 -6.12 -5.68 6.32
N ALA A 177 -6.98 -5.81 7.33
CA ALA A 177 -7.80 -4.72 7.85
C ALA A 177 -6.94 -3.59 8.46
N ALA A 178 -5.89 -3.94 9.20
CA ALA A 178 -4.95 -2.95 9.75
C ALA A 178 -4.17 -2.23 8.65
N ARG A 179 -3.73 -2.95 7.62
CA ARG A 179 -3.08 -2.35 6.45
C ARG A 179 -4.01 -1.46 5.65
N LEU A 180 -5.28 -1.82 5.54
CA LEU A 180 -6.31 -0.97 4.93
C LEU A 180 -6.39 0.39 5.66
N LEU A 181 -6.35 0.40 6.99
CA LEU A 181 -6.32 1.64 7.78
C LEU A 181 -5.06 2.46 7.52
N GLU A 182 -3.87 1.85 7.49
CA GLU A 182 -2.62 2.56 7.17
C GLU A 182 -2.69 3.24 5.80
N ARG A 183 -3.12 2.49 4.78
CA ARG A 183 -3.21 2.96 3.41
C ARG A 183 -4.24 4.08 3.26
N ALA A 184 -5.38 3.95 3.94
CA ALA A 184 -6.40 4.99 3.97
C ALA A 184 -5.92 6.25 4.71
N ALA A 185 -5.25 6.10 5.85
CA ALA A 185 -4.70 7.21 6.63
C ALA A 185 -3.66 7.99 5.81
N ARG A 186 -2.83 7.29 5.06
CA ARG A 186 -1.86 7.91 4.14
C ARG A 186 -2.54 8.75 3.07
N GLU A 187 -3.56 8.22 2.41
CA GLU A 187 -4.32 8.99 1.42
C GLU A 187 -5.03 10.19 2.06
N ALA A 188 -5.58 10.02 3.27
CA ALA A 188 -6.23 11.11 3.99
C ALA A 188 -5.24 12.23 4.35
N ALA A 189 -4.10 11.92 4.96
CA ALA A 189 -3.04 12.88 5.27
C ALA A 189 -2.57 13.64 4.01
N ARG A 190 -2.44 12.93 2.88
CA ARG A 190 -2.08 13.54 1.58
C ARG A 190 -3.15 14.52 1.07
N ARG A 191 -4.44 14.27 1.34
CA ARG A 191 -5.54 15.16 0.92
C ARG A 191 -5.70 16.35 1.87
N CYS A 192 -5.49 16.15 3.17
CA CYS A 192 -5.42 17.23 4.16
C CYS A 192 -4.31 18.22 3.84
N SER A 193 -3.10 17.74 3.46
CA SER A 193 -2.02 18.63 3.01
C SER A 193 -2.33 19.39 1.71
N GLN A 194 -3.37 18.96 0.98
CA GLN A 194 -3.92 19.63 -0.20
C GLN A 194 -5.17 20.48 0.10
N GLY A 195 -5.58 20.58 1.37
CA GLY A 195 -6.69 21.40 1.85
C GLY A 195 -8.07 20.71 1.91
N ASP A 196 -8.13 19.39 1.77
CA ASP A 196 -9.38 18.61 1.92
C ASP A 196 -9.42 17.87 3.27
N ASP A 197 -9.80 18.58 4.33
CA ASP A 197 -9.91 18.00 5.69
C ASP A 197 -11.16 17.15 5.89
N SER A 198 -12.11 17.22 4.94
CA SER A 198 -13.39 16.50 5.05
C SER A 198 -13.22 14.98 5.12
N VAL A 199 -12.11 14.48 4.57
CA VAL A 199 -11.77 13.04 4.55
C VAL A 199 -11.48 12.48 5.94
N LEU A 200 -11.07 13.31 6.90
CA LEU A 200 -10.71 12.89 8.27
C LEU A 200 -11.92 12.37 9.05
N GLY A 201 -13.13 12.84 8.71
CA GLY A 201 -14.37 12.39 9.33
C GLY A 201 -14.57 10.88 9.24
N VAL A 202 -13.94 10.21 8.27
CA VAL A 202 -14.02 8.74 8.14
C VAL A 202 -13.44 8.01 9.37
N PHE A 203 -12.36 8.53 9.97
CA PHE A 203 -11.68 7.91 11.11
C PHE A 203 -12.40 8.16 12.43
N ALA A 204 -13.23 9.21 12.49
CA ALA A 204 -14.11 9.49 13.62
C ALA A 204 -15.39 8.62 13.60
N ASN A 205 -15.73 7.97 12.48
CA ASN A 205 -16.91 7.11 12.38
C ASN A 205 -16.83 5.95 13.37
N GLY A 206 -17.88 5.72 14.15
CA GLY A 206 -17.86 4.72 15.23
C GLY A 206 -17.54 3.28 14.79
N GLY A 207 -17.88 2.88 13.56
CA GLY A 207 -17.49 1.57 13.02
C GLY A 207 -15.98 1.45 12.79
N VAL A 208 -15.41 2.43 12.08
CA VAL A 208 -13.98 2.54 11.78
C VAL A 208 -13.18 2.67 13.07
N ARG A 209 -13.60 3.57 13.98
CA ARG A 209 -12.93 3.80 15.26
C ARG A 209 -12.90 2.57 16.16
N ARG A 210 -13.97 1.77 16.22
CA ARG A 210 -13.97 0.49 16.96
C ARG A 210 -13.02 -0.53 16.37
N ALA A 211 -12.97 -0.64 15.03
CA ALA A 211 -12.03 -1.53 14.36
C ALA A 211 -10.58 -1.09 14.59
N TRP A 212 -10.32 0.23 14.54
CA TRP A 212 -9.03 0.83 14.86
C TRP A 212 -8.54 0.46 16.25
N GLN A 213 -9.34 0.70 17.29
CA GLN A 213 -8.99 0.39 18.69
C GLN A 213 -8.65 -1.10 18.85
N ARG A 214 -9.51 -1.99 18.34
CA ARG A 214 -9.30 -3.44 18.39
C ARG A 214 -8.00 -3.87 17.73
N LEU A 215 -7.69 -3.33 16.55
CA LEU A 215 -6.50 -3.70 15.78
C LEU A 215 -5.22 -3.10 16.36
N LEU A 216 -5.30 -1.91 16.98
CA LEU A 216 -4.19 -1.33 17.73
C LEU A 216 -3.88 -2.13 19.00
N GLU A 217 -4.91 -2.62 19.68
CA GLU A 217 -4.79 -3.45 20.88
C GLU A 217 -4.43 -4.92 20.59
N ASP A 218 -4.35 -5.32 19.31
CA ASP A 218 -4.00 -6.67 18.89
C ASP A 218 -2.65 -7.10 19.48
N ARG A 219 -2.51 -8.39 19.81
CA ARG A 219 -1.27 -8.94 20.36
C ARG A 219 -0.18 -9.10 19.29
N GLU A 220 -0.57 -9.17 18.02
CA GLU A 220 0.31 -9.45 16.90
C GLU A 220 0.95 -8.18 16.34
N PRO A 221 2.29 -8.02 16.40
CA PRO A 221 2.99 -6.85 15.85
C PRO A 221 2.71 -6.58 14.39
N LEU A 222 2.52 -7.63 13.59
CA LEU A 222 2.17 -7.50 12.18
C LEU A 222 0.79 -6.88 11.95
N VAL A 223 -0.07 -6.84 12.96
CA VAL A 223 -1.38 -6.19 12.93
C VAL A 223 -1.27 -4.77 13.47
N TRP A 224 -0.88 -4.62 14.74
CA TRP A 224 -0.94 -3.30 15.38
C TRP A 224 0.02 -2.30 14.77
N ARG A 225 1.14 -2.74 14.15
CA ARG A 225 2.09 -1.82 13.49
C ARG A 225 1.42 -0.95 12.42
N HIS A 226 0.52 -1.52 11.63
CA HIS A 226 -0.15 -0.81 10.54
C HIS A 226 -1.09 0.28 11.10
N VAL A 227 -1.80 -0.01 12.20
CA VAL A 227 -2.66 0.98 12.88
C VAL A 227 -1.82 2.01 13.64
N ALA A 228 -0.70 1.61 14.23
CA ALA A 228 0.23 2.53 14.87
C ALA A 228 0.82 3.51 13.84
N THR A 229 1.20 3.04 12.66
CA THR A 229 1.63 3.89 11.53
C THR A 229 0.51 4.82 11.10
N ALA A 230 -0.72 4.31 10.92
CA ALA A 230 -1.89 5.13 10.59
C ALA A 230 -2.11 6.26 11.63
N ARG A 231 -1.94 5.95 12.93
CA ARG A 231 -2.05 6.92 14.02
C ARG A 231 -1.00 8.04 13.93
N GLY A 232 0.24 7.69 13.57
CA GLY A 232 1.30 8.67 13.38
C GLY A 232 1.07 9.57 12.16
N LEU A 233 0.56 9.01 11.07
CA LEU A 233 0.23 9.77 9.85
C LEU A 233 -0.89 10.81 10.05
N LEU A 234 -1.77 10.59 11.02
CA LEU A 234 -2.90 11.46 11.34
C LEU A 234 -2.67 12.25 12.64
N SER A 235 -1.42 12.39 13.09
CA SER A 235 -1.13 12.98 14.40
C SER A 235 -1.24 14.51 14.43
N GLU A 236 -1.04 15.19 13.30
CA GLU A 236 -1.17 16.66 13.22
C GLU A 236 -2.63 17.12 13.10
N ASP A 237 -3.55 16.19 12.89
CA ASP A 237 -4.97 16.49 12.68
C ASP A 237 -5.75 16.61 14.01
N GLU A 238 -6.89 17.31 13.97
CA GLU A 238 -7.75 17.57 15.16
C GLU A 238 -8.45 16.33 15.76
N ILE A 239 -8.13 15.12 15.29
CA ILE A 239 -8.74 13.87 15.76
C ILE A 239 -8.19 13.44 17.14
N GLY A 240 -7.10 14.07 17.62
CA GLY A 240 -6.52 13.81 18.95
C GLY A 240 -5.49 12.69 19.01
N PHE A 241 -5.01 12.21 17.85
CA PHE A 241 -4.02 11.13 17.80
C PHE A 241 -2.65 11.51 18.37
N ALA A 242 -2.23 12.78 18.28
CA ALA A 242 -1.03 13.26 18.96
C ALA A 242 -1.10 13.03 20.48
N ASP A 243 -2.25 13.34 21.11
CA ASP A 243 -2.45 13.15 22.54
C ASP A 243 -2.45 11.67 22.91
N GLU A 244 -3.05 10.81 22.09
CA GLU A 244 -3.00 9.36 22.29
C GLU A 244 -1.58 8.79 22.18
N ILE A 245 -0.74 9.33 21.28
CA ILE A 245 0.67 8.95 21.18
C ILE A 245 1.42 9.39 22.44
N ASN A 246 1.16 10.60 22.92
CA ASN A 246 1.79 11.14 24.14
C ASN A 246 1.42 10.31 25.37
N ALA A 247 0.13 10.01 25.54
CA ALA A 247 -0.36 9.18 26.64
C ALA A 247 0.23 7.76 26.61
N GLY A 248 0.57 7.26 25.42
CA GLY A 248 1.20 5.95 25.24
C GLY A 248 2.64 5.83 25.77
N PHE A 249 3.22 6.89 26.33
CA PHE A 249 4.51 6.89 27.01
C PHE A 249 4.39 7.10 28.52
N ASP A 250 3.21 6.86 29.10
CA ASP A 250 3.06 6.81 30.55
C ASP A 250 3.92 5.65 31.14
N PRO A 251 4.78 5.90 32.15
CA PRO A 251 5.64 4.87 32.76
C PRO A 251 4.90 3.70 33.43
N ASP A 252 3.60 3.84 33.71
CA ASP A 252 2.80 2.76 34.31
C ASP A 252 2.24 1.78 33.26
N LEU A 253 2.44 2.05 31.97
CA LEU A 253 1.99 1.18 30.88
C LEU A 253 2.91 -0.01 30.64
N SER A 254 2.40 -0.98 29.88
CA SER A 254 3.16 -2.17 29.50
C SER A 254 4.17 -1.91 28.37
N PRO A 255 5.22 -2.74 28.24
CA PRO A 255 6.15 -2.67 27.11
C PRO A 255 5.48 -2.70 25.73
N THR A 256 4.35 -3.40 25.59
CA THR A 256 3.64 -3.47 24.31
C THR A 256 2.97 -2.13 23.97
N GLU A 257 2.45 -1.42 24.97
CA GLU A 257 1.85 -0.10 24.79
C GLU A 257 2.91 0.94 24.40
N TRP A 258 4.07 0.93 25.06
CA TRP A 258 5.22 1.77 24.68
C TRP A 258 5.67 1.51 23.25
N ARG A 259 5.80 0.24 22.84
CA ARG A 259 6.18 -0.13 21.46
C ARG A 259 5.18 0.39 20.42
N ARG A 260 3.87 0.31 20.69
CA ARG A 260 2.82 0.87 19.81
C ARG A 260 2.92 2.39 19.72
N ALA A 261 3.16 3.07 20.84
CA ALA A 261 3.37 4.52 20.87
C ALA A 261 4.64 4.93 20.10
N ALA A 262 5.72 4.18 20.25
CA ALA A 262 6.98 4.40 19.57
C ALA A 262 6.86 4.24 18.04
N ALA A 263 6.17 3.19 17.58
CA ALA A 263 5.88 3.02 16.16
C ALA A 263 5.06 4.20 15.60
N SER A 264 4.06 4.67 16.33
CA SER A 264 3.30 5.87 15.93
C SER A 264 4.16 7.13 15.89
N LEU A 265 5.01 7.35 16.90
CA LEU A 265 5.92 8.49 16.95
C LEU A 265 6.89 8.52 15.76
N ALA A 266 7.45 7.35 15.39
CA ALA A 266 8.31 7.23 14.23
C ALA A 266 7.56 7.52 12.92
N ALA A 267 6.31 7.05 12.80
CA ALA A 267 5.48 7.33 11.63
C ALA A 267 5.10 8.83 11.51
N SER A 268 4.94 9.54 12.63
CA SER A 268 4.67 10.99 12.65
C SER A 268 5.77 11.84 12.00
N ILE A 269 6.97 11.30 11.79
CA ILE A 269 8.03 11.99 11.01
C ILE A 269 7.53 12.33 9.60
N ALA A 270 6.64 11.52 9.00
CA ALA A 270 6.10 11.78 7.68
C ALA A 270 5.24 13.06 7.58
N VAL A 271 4.77 13.60 8.71
CA VAL A 271 3.90 14.79 8.76
C VAL A 271 4.47 15.93 9.60
N ASN A 272 5.37 15.63 10.55
CA ASN A 272 6.04 16.61 11.39
C ASN A 272 7.50 16.15 11.67
N PRO A 273 8.38 16.20 10.66
CA PRO A 273 9.70 15.56 10.70
C PRO A 273 10.57 16.08 11.84
N GLY A 274 10.68 17.40 11.99
CA GLY A 274 11.58 18.02 12.98
C GLY A 274 11.21 17.69 14.42
N GLN A 275 9.94 17.86 14.79
CA GLN A 275 9.51 17.61 16.17
C GLN A 275 9.45 16.12 16.48
N ALA A 276 8.93 15.29 15.57
CA ALA A 276 8.83 13.85 15.78
C ALA A 276 10.21 13.19 15.89
N LEU A 277 11.17 13.58 15.03
CA LEU A 277 12.55 13.09 15.10
C LEU A 277 13.20 13.45 16.44
N THR A 278 13.10 14.71 16.86
CA THR A 278 13.64 15.17 18.15
C THR A 278 13.09 14.35 19.32
N ARG A 279 11.78 14.06 19.29
CA ARG A 279 11.12 13.26 20.32
C ARG A 279 11.54 11.80 20.28
N ALA A 280 11.67 11.21 19.09
CA ALA A 280 12.12 9.83 18.92
C ALA A 280 13.56 9.63 19.41
N MET A 281 14.45 10.60 19.13
CA MET A 281 15.83 10.60 19.66
C MET A 281 15.84 10.66 21.19
N LYS A 282 15.06 11.57 21.79
CA LYS A 282 14.92 11.64 23.25
C LYS A 282 14.39 10.35 23.88
N LEU A 283 13.51 9.63 23.18
CA LEU A 283 12.99 8.35 23.67
C LEU A 283 14.10 7.29 23.76
N LEU A 284 15.02 7.25 22.79
CA LEU A 284 16.19 6.35 22.80
C LEU A 284 17.20 6.66 23.94
N GLU A 285 17.13 7.86 24.52
CA GLU A 285 17.96 8.28 25.65
C GLU A 285 17.20 8.21 26.99
N GLY A 286 15.92 7.85 26.96
CA GLY A 286 15.01 7.93 28.10
C GLY A 286 14.84 6.63 28.89
N PRO A 287 14.22 6.72 30.09
CA PRO A 287 14.04 5.58 30.99
C PRO A 287 13.17 4.46 30.41
N ILE A 288 12.22 4.79 29.53
CA ILE A 288 11.39 3.80 28.83
C ILE A 288 12.26 2.88 27.96
N PHE A 289 13.24 3.43 27.25
CA PHE A 289 14.14 2.63 26.42
C PHE A 289 15.11 1.78 27.26
N GLU A 290 15.57 2.30 28.39
CA GLU A 290 16.38 1.52 29.35
C GLU A 290 15.61 0.30 29.87
N GLN A 291 14.30 0.47 30.11
CA GLN A 291 13.42 -0.58 30.60
C GLN A 291 12.99 -1.57 29.51
N ASP A 292 12.72 -1.10 28.29
CA ASP A 292 12.36 -1.93 27.13
C ASP A 292 13.08 -1.49 25.85
N ARG A 293 14.19 -2.17 25.53
CA ARG A 293 14.95 -1.91 24.29
C ARG A 293 14.17 -2.22 23.01
N GLY A 294 13.11 -3.03 23.10
CA GLY A 294 12.24 -3.37 21.97
C GLY A 294 11.49 -2.17 21.38
N VAL A 295 11.42 -1.06 22.12
CA VAL A 295 10.95 0.24 21.63
C VAL A 295 11.70 0.70 20.38
N ALA A 296 13.01 0.44 20.29
CA ALA A 296 13.81 0.80 19.12
C ALA A 296 13.38 0.01 17.85
N ALA A 297 13.24 -1.31 17.98
CA ALA A 297 12.74 -2.15 16.89
C ALA A 297 11.30 -1.78 16.49
N ALA A 298 10.46 -1.38 17.46
CA ALA A 298 9.10 -0.92 17.16
C ALA A 298 9.07 0.39 16.36
N MET A 299 10.01 1.32 16.58
CA MET A 299 10.13 2.53 15.75
C MET A 299 10.43 2.20 14.29
N LEU A 300 11.25 1.18 14.00
CA LEU A 300 11.50 0.73 12.62
C LEU A 300 10.22 0.24 11.93
N LEU A 301 9.26 -0.32 12.67
CA LEU A 301 7.96 -0.73 12.11
C LEU A 301 7.09 0.45 11.67
N GLY A 302 7.29 1.63 12.26
CA GLY A 302 6.57 2.87 11.93
C GLY A 302 7.25 3.72 10.86
N LEU A 303 8.55 3.52 10.64
CA LEU A 303 9.36 4.28 9.69
C LEU A 303 9.05 4.14 8.19
N PRO A 304 8.41 3.07 7.65
CA PRO A 304 8.29 2.89 6.19
C PRO A 304 7.73 4.11 5.43
N ARG A 305 6.75 4.82 6.03
CA ARG A 305 6.13 6.00 5.40
C ARG A 305 6.95 7.27 5.55
N ALA A 306 7.59 7.47 6.70
CA ALA A 306 8.53 8.55 6.90
C ALA A 306 9.71 8.41 5.92
N ALA A 307 10.22 7.21 5.70
CA ALA A 307 11.31 6.95 4.76
C ALA A 307 10.98 7.27 3.29
N GLU A 308 9.69 7.33 2.94
CA GLU A 308 9.21 7.68 1.60
C GLU A 308 9.05 9.20 1.42
N VAL A 309 8.56 9.90 2.43
CA VAL A 309 8.24 11.34 2.36
C VAL A 309 9.39 12.22 2.86
N GLU A 310 10.03 11.80 3.95
CA GLU A 310 11.07 12.51 4.69
C GLU A 310 12.29 11.59 4.89
N PRO A 311 12.98 11.19 3.80
CA PRO A 311 14.03 10.16 3.83
C PRO A 311 15.20 10.55 4.73
N GLU A 312 15.61 11.82 4.78
CA GLU A 312 16.74 12.29 5.58
C GLU A 312 16.48 12.11 7.09
N ALA A 313 15.33 12.57 7.57
CA ALA A 313 14.94 12.42 8.98
C ALA A 313 14.74 10.94 9.36
N ALA A 314 14.18 10.15 8.45
CA ALA A 314 14.01 8.71 8.64
C ALA A 314 15.35 7.96 8.66
N GLU A 315 16.34 8.34 7.84
CA GLU A 315 17.69 7.76 7.85
C GLU A 315 18.45 8.09 9.13
N GLU A 316 18.31 9.33 9.62
CA GLU A 316 18.89 9.76 10.88
C GLU A 316 18.37 8.91 12.05
N LEU A 317 17.04 8.78 12.17
CA LEU A 317 16.44 7.93 13.21
C LEU A 317 16.79 6.45 13.01
N CYS A 318 16.77 5.93 11.79
CA CYS A 318 17.14 4.56 11.48
C CYS A 318 18.57 4.25 11.95
N THR A 319 19.51 5.16 11.69
CA THR A 319 20.89 5.04 12.14
C THR A 319 20.98 5.05 13.67
N ALA A 320 20.27 5.94 14.35
CA ALA A 320 20.24 5.98 15.81
C ALA A 320 19.65 4.70 16.43
N ILE A 321 18.57 4.18 15.85
CA ILE A 321 17.93 2.93 16.28
C ILE A 321 18.89 1.75 16.15
N VAL A 322 19.52 1.56 14.99
CA VAL A 322 20.47 0.45 14.79
C VAL A 322 21.68 0.60 15.71
N ARG A 323 22.08 1.84 16.02
CA ARG A 323 23.14 2.12 17.00
C ARG A 323 22.75 1.69 18.42
N ALA A 324 21.49 1.73 18.81
CA ALA A 324 21.06 1.43 20.18
C ALA A 324 20.40 0.05 20.37
N GLY A 325 19.72 -0.48 19.35
CA GLY A 325 18.71 -1.54 19.48
C GLY A 325 19.19 -2.98 19.23
N GLY A 326 20.46 -3.22 18.92
CA GLY A 326 21.03 -4.57 18.81
C GLY A 326 20.42 -5.44 17.68
N LEU A 327 20.24 -6.74 17.95
CA LEU A 327 19.74 -7.72 16.96
C LEU A 327 18.31 -7.44 16.51
N ASP A 328 17.40 -7.11 17.42
CA ASP A 328 16.00 -6.81 17.10
C ASP A 328 15.88 -5.62 16.12
N ALA A 329 16.71 -4.58 16.33
CA ALA A 329 16.77 -3.44 15.40
C ALA A 329 17.41 -3.83 14.05
N THR A 330 18.32 -4.78 14.04
CA THR A 330 18.94 -5.30 12.82
C THR A 330 17.92 -6.07 11.96
N GLU A 331 17.11 -6.93 12.58
CA GLU A 331 15.98 -7.62 11.93
C GLU A 331 14.93 -6.63 11.41
N GLY A 332 14.61 -5.62 12.23
CA GLY A 332 13.70 -4.54 11.84
C GLY A 332 14.20 -3.77 10.62
N LEU A 333 15.50 -3.48 10.53
CA LEU A 333 16.12 -2.81 9.39
C LEU A 333 15.96 -3.62 8.10
N ILE A 334 16.20 -4.93 8.14
CA ILE A 334 16.04 -5.81 6.98
C ILE A 334 14.59 -5.75 6.48
N SER A 335 13.63 -5.85 7.40
CA SER A 335 12.20 -5.77 7.08
C SER A 335 11.83 -4.41 6.48
N LEU A 336 12.35 -3.30 7.03
CA LEU A 336 12.13 -1.95 6.51
C LEU A 336 12.68 -1.77 5.08
N ARG A 337 13.88 -2.31 4.81
CA ARG A 337 14.47 -2.30 3.47
C ARG A 337 13.66 -3.11 2.48
N GLN A 338 13.09 -4.25 2.90
CA GLN A 338 12.25 -5.12 2.07
C GLN A 338 10.88 -4.49 1.75
N GLU A 339 10.32 -3.69 2.66
CA GLU A 339 9.06 -2.98 2.41
C GLU A 339 9.17 -1.88 1.34
N ARG A 340 10.37 -1.58 0.86
CA ARG A 340 10.64 -0.56 -0.17
C ARG A 340 11.29 -1.14 -1.41
N VAL A 341 10.79 -0.73 -2.58
CA VAL A 341 11.41 -1.01 -3.87
C VAL A 341 12.45 0.06 -4.18
N GLY A 342 13.71 -0.37 -4.32
CA GLY A 342 14.81 0.48 -4.76
C GLY A 342 15.28 1.53 -3.74
N GLY A 343 16.45 2.11 -4.03
CA GLY A 343 17.10 3.14 -3.22
C GLY A 343 18.09 2.60 -2.20
N ASP A 344 18.97 3.49 -1.74
CA ASP A 344 20.05 3.20 -0.78
C ASP A 344 19.64 3.45 0.68
N PHE A 345 18.32 3.58 0.94
CA PHE A 345 17.83 3.88 2.28
C PHE A 345 18.28 2.83 3.29
N GLY A 346 18.88 3.30 4.38
CA GLY A 346 19.40 2.43 5.43
C GLY A 346 20.64 1.63 5.01
N ALA A 347 21.29 1.93 3.88
CA ALA A 347 22.53 1.27 3.47
C ALA A 347 23.64 1.48 4.51
N TRP A 348 23.82 2.71 5.00
CA TRP A 348 24.77 3.00 6.07
C TRP A 348 24.43 2.27 7.37
N ALA A 349 23.16 2.30 7.79
CA ALA A 349 22.69 1.57 8.96
C ALA A 349 22.93 0.06 8.81
N GLY A 350 22.79 -0.49 7.59
CA GLY A 350 23.09 -1.89 7.28
C GLY A 350 24.57 -2.22 7.37
N GLN A 351 25.45 -1.36 6.86
CA GLN A 351 26.89 -1.51 7.02
C GLN A 351 27.30 -1.49 8.50
N MET A 352 26.73 -0.56 9.27
CA MET A 352 26.98 -0.45 10.71
C MET A 352 26.48 -1.69 11.46
N ALA A 353 25.29 -2.20 11.15
CA ALA A 353 24.78 -3.44 11.73
C ALA A 353 25.71 -4.63 11.44
N ARG A 354 26.15 -4.79 10.19
CA ARG A 354 27.10 -5.85 9.80
C ARG A 354 28.43 -5.74 10.53
N ALA A 355 28.98 -4.53 10.67
CA ALA A 355 30.22 -4.31 11.41
C ALA A 355 30.08 -4.78 12.86
N ARG A 356 28.96 -4.45 13.52
CA ARG A 356 28.68 -4.87 14.90
C ARG A 356 28.50 -6.37 15.07
N LEU A 357 27.79 -7.03 14.16
CA LEU A 357 27.67 -8.50 14.19
C LEU A 357 29.04 -9.19 14.23
N ARG A 358 30.06 -8.60 13.59
CA ARG A 358 31.44 -9.09 13.59
C ARG A 358 32.20 -8.66 14.84
N GLU A 359 32.16 -7.38 15.19
CA GLU A 359 32.89 -6.81 16.33
C GLU A 359 32.44 -7.41 17.67
N ASP A 360 31.14 -7.67 17.82
CA ASP A 360 30.56 -8.30 19.00
C ASP A 360 30.79 -9.83 19.02
N GLY A 361 31.44 -10.39 17.99
CA GLY A 361 31.75 -11.82 17.89
C GLY A 361 30.53 -12.72 17.74
N LEU A 362 29.40 -12.18 17.26
CA LEU A 362 28.13 -12.91 17.18
C LEU A 362 28.13 -13.99 16.10
N LEU A 363 28.95 -13.85 15.05
CA LEU A 363 29.11 -14.86 14.00
C LEU A 363 29.77 -16.15 14.50
N ASP A 364 30.64 -16.03 15.50
CA ASP A 364 31.36 -17.14 16.13
C ASP A 364 30.81 -17.42 17.54
N ALA A 365 29.55 -17.06 17.79
CA ALA A 365 28.92 -17.28 19.08
C ALA A 365 28.89 -18.77 19.43
N LYS A 366 29.14 -19.09 20.71
CA LYS A 366 29.07 -20.48 21.21
C LYS A 366 27.66 -21.08 21.15
N ASP A 367 26.65 -20.22 21.10
CA ASP A 367 25.27 -20.62 20.87
C ASP A 367 25.07 -20.73 19.37
N ASP A 368 24.94 -21.97 18.88
CA ASP A 368 24.76 -22.28 17.46
C ASP A 368 23.54 -21.56 16.85
N GLY A 369 22.49 -21.34 17.64
CA GLY A 369 21.30 -20.61 17.20
C GLY A 369 21.56 -19.13 17.01
N LEU A 370 22.30 -18.52 17.93
CA LEU A 370 22.73 -17.12 17.84
C LEU A 370 23.70 -16.91 16.68
N ALA A 371 24.67 -17.81 16.51
CA ALA A 371 25.60 -17.77 15.38
C ALA A 371 24.88 -17.92 14.04
N ALA A 372 23.93 -18.86 13.95
CA ALA A 372 23.10 -19.04 12.75
C ALA A 372 22.25 -17.80 12.44
N LEU A 373 21.62 -17.19 13.45
CA LEU A 373 20.86 -15.95 13.27
C LEU A 373 21.77 -14.81 12.80
N ALA A 374 22.89 -14.56 13.47
CA ALA A 374 23.84 -13.51 13.09
C ALA A 374 24.37 -13.70 11.67
N THR A 375 24.63 -14.95 11.26
CA THR A 375 25.05 -15.28 9.89
C THR A 375 23.95 -14.95 8.88
N ALA A 376 22.70 -15.31 9.17
CA ALA A 376 21.58 -14.98 8.30
C ALA A 376 21.38 -13.47 8.16
N LEU A 377 21.50 -12.72 9.26
CA LEU A 377 21.40 -11.26 9.24
C LEU A 377 22.53 -10.60 8.44
N ASP A 378 23.78 -11.07 8.56
CA ASP A 378 24.88 -10.54 7.74
C ASP A 378 24.61 -10.78 6.25
N GLN A 379 24.09 -11.96 5.87
CA GLN A 379 23.76 -12.27 4.47
C GLN A 379 22.60 -11.42 3.95
N ASP A 380 21.52 -11.26 4.71
CA ASP A 380 20.37 -10.44 4.29
C ASP A 380 20.72 -8.96 4.13
N LEU A 381 21.64 -8.45 4.95
CA LEU A 381 22.11 -7.06 4.88
C LEU A 381 23.04 -6.78 3.69
N ARG A 382 23.67 -7.81 3.11
CA ARG A 382 24.54 -7.67 1.92
C ARG A 382 23.73 -7.23 0.69
N PRO A 383 24.36 -6.46 -0.23
CA PRO A 383 23.85 -6.29 -1.59
C PRO A 383 23.57 -7.65 -2.24
N PRO A 384 22.52 -7.78 -3.07
CA PRO A 384 22.15 -9.05 -3.70
C PRO A 384 23.30 -9.77 -4.41
N GLU A 385 24.19 -9.03 -5.06
CA GLU A 385 25.37 -9.53 -5.78
C GLU A 385 26.49 -10.06 -4.87
N GLU A 386 26.51 -9.68 -3.59
CA GLU A 386 27.49 -10.13 -2.60
C GLU A 386 26.98 -11.29 -1.72
N ARG A 387 25.71 -11.69 -1.89
CA ARG A 387 25.10 -12.77 -1.12
C ARG A 387 25.65 -14.12 -1.57
N GLU A 388 26.07 -14.91 -0.60
CA GLU A 388 26.62 -16.25 -0.85
C GLU A 388 25.53 -17.32 -0.92
N TRP A 389 24.32 -17.00 -0.42
CA TRP A 389 23.21 -17.93 -0.33
C TRP A 389 22.27 -17.84 -1.52
N ALA A 390 21.66 -18.98 -1.85
CA ALA A 390 20.58 -19.03 -2.82
C ALA A 390 19.39 -18.14 -2.36
N PRO A 391 18.60 -17.59 -3.31
CA PRO A 391 17.40 -16.83 -2.98
C PRO A 391 16.50 -17.58 -1.99
N THR A 392 16.01 -16.87 -0.98
CA THR A 392 15.15 -17.46 0.04
C THR A 392 13.72 -17.65 -0.48
N LEU A 393 12.91 -18.46 0.21
CA LEU A 393 11.46 -18.55 -0.05
C LEU A 393 10.81 -17.16 -0.06
N ARG A 394 11.25 -16.27 0.84
CA ARG A 394 10.79 -14.89 0.91
C ARG A 394 11.11 -14.13 -0.39
N THR A 395 12.35 -14.19 -0.87
CA THR A 395 12.77 -13.54 -2.11
C THR A 395 11.91 -13.96 -3.30
N HIS A 396 11.61 -15.26 -3.41
CA HIS A 396 10.76 -15.74 -4.49
C HIS A 396 9.28 -15.31 -4.35
N LEU A 397 8.76 -15.19 -3.14
CA LEU A 397 7.42 -14.65 -2.90
C LEU A 397 7.36 -13.14 -3.21
N GLU A 398 8.41 -12.39 -2.92
CA GLU A 398 8.55 -10.97 -3.28
C GLU A 398 8.55 -10.80 -4.81
N GLU A 399 9.29 -11.64 -5.55
CA GLU A 399 9.28 -11.67 -7.03
C GLU A 399 7.89 -11.99 -7.60
N ALA A 400 7.17 -12.93 -6.97
CA ALA A 400 5.80 -13.26 -7.35
C ALA A 400 4.83 -12.11 -7.08
N LEU A 401 5.00 -11.40 -5.96
CA LEU A 401 4.21 -10.22 -5.63
C LEU A 401 4.51 -9.06 -6.58
N MET A 402 5.77 -8.83 -6.95
CA MET A 402 6.13 -7.80 -7.94
C MET A 402 5.58 -8.11 -9.34
N ALA A 403 5.49 -9.39 -9.72
CA ALA A 403 4.82 -9.76 -10.97
C ALA A 403 3.33 -9.36 -11.00
N PHE A 404 2.68 -9.18 -9.85
CA PHE A 404 1.32 -8.62 -9.83
C PHE A 404 1.32 -7.14 -10.24
N ALA A 405 2.33 -6.39 -9.81
CA ALA A 405 2.50 -4.99 -10.19
C ALA A 405 2.74 -4.83 -11.69
N ASP A 406 3.62 -5.65 -12.26
CA ASP A 406 4.13 -5.45 -13.62
C ASP A 406 3.37 -6.24 -14.69
N GLU A 407 2.96 -7.47 -14.38
CA GLU A 407 2.41 -8.43 -15.35
C GLU A 407 0.96 -8.85 -15.04
N GLY A 408 0.50 -8.58 -13.81
CA GLY A 408 -0.86 -8.89 -13.33
C GLY A 408 -1.02 -10.24 -12.61
N ALA A 409 -2.23 -10.49 -12.13
CA ALA A 409 -2.50 -11.54 -11.15
C ALA A 409 -2.19 -12.97 -11.62
N ARG A 410 -2.29 -13.25 -12.92
CA ARG A 410 -2.00 -14.58 -13.47
C ARG A 410 -0.50 -14.88 -13.43
N ALA A 411 0.35 -13.91 -13.77
CA ALA A 411 1.79 -14.06 -13.72
C ALA A 411 2.25 -14.24 -12.27
N ALA A 412 1.74 -13.40 -11.36
CA ALA A 412 1.98 -13.53 -9.92
C ALA A 412 1.60 -14.93 -9.38
N PHE A 413 0.41 -15.41 -9.72
CA PHE A 413 -0.05 -16.75 -9.33
C PHE A 413 0.88 -17.85 -9.88
N THR A 414 1.29 -17.75 -11.14
CA THR A 414 2.18 -18.73 -11.78
C THR A 414 3.54 -18.77 -11.09
N LYS A 415 4.14 -17.61 -10.81
CA LYS A 415 5.42 -17.52 -10.08
C LYS A 415 5.28 -18.08 -8.66
N ALA A 416 4.24 -17.69 -7.92
CA ALA A 416 4.00 -18.19 -6.56
C ALA A 416 3.80 -19.72 -6.52
N HIS A 417 3.09 -20.30 -7.49
CA HIS A 417 2.91 -21.75 -7.57
C HIS A 417 4.21 -22.50 -7.86
N ALA A 418 5.05 -21.98 -8.75
CA ALA A 418 6.36 -22.59 -9.04
C ALA A 418 7.24 -22.67 -7.77
N VAL A 419 7.13 -21.67 -6.90
CA VAL A 419 7.84 -21.65 -5.61
C VAL A 419 7.32 -22.74 -4.68
N LEU A 420 6.00 -22.89 -4.56
CA LEU A 420 5.39 -23.95 -3.75
C LEU A 420 5.78 -25.34 -4.24
N ASP A 421 5.75 -25.56 -5.56
CA ASP A 421 6.13 -26.84 -6.16
C ASP A 421 7.60 -27.17 -5.85
N ARG A 422 8.50 -26.18 -5.90
CA ARG A 422 9.90 -26.34 -5.54
C ARG A 422 10.09 -26.69 -4.06
N VAL A 423 9.41 -25.98 -3.16
CA VAL A 423 9.46 -26.27 -1.71
C VAL A 423 9.00 -27.69 -1.42
N VAL A 424 7.90 -28.14 -2.04
CA VAL A 424 7.40 -29.51 -1.87
C VAL A 424 8.42 -30.54 -2.37
N GLN A 425 9.07 -30.29 -3.51
CA GLN A 425 10.09 -31.18 -4.05
C GLN A 425 11.36 -31.24 -3.18
N GLU A 426 11.80 -30.12 -2.62
CA GLU A 426 12.96 -30.06 -1.73
C GLU A 426 12.66 -30.73 -0.37
N ALA A 427 11.45 -30.52 0.19
CA ALA A 427 11.00 -31.20 1.38
C ALA A 427 10.92 -32.73 1.19
N ALA A 428 10.48 -33.19 0.01
CA ALA A 428 10.44 -34.62 -0.33
C ALA A 428 11.84 -35.24 -0.46
N LYS A 429 12.86 -34.46 -0.86
CA LYS A 429 14.26 -34.92 -0.94
C LYS A 429 14.97 -34.94 0.42
N GLY A 430 14.50 -34.14 1.38
CA GLY A 430 15.03 -34.06 2.74
C GLY A 430 14.41 -35.03 3.75
N ALA A 431 13.40 -35.81 3.37
CA ALA A 431 12.81 -36.82 4.25
C ALA A 431 13.74 -38.04 4.39
N PRO A 432 14.11 -38.47 5.61
CA PRO A 432 14.92 -39.67 5.79
C PRO A 432 14.17 -40.89 5.26
N SER A 433 14.90 -41.78 4.58
CA SER A 433 14.40 -43.06 4.05
C SER A 433 14.19 -44.08 5.16
#